data_AF-A0AAW0KW40-F1
#
_entry.id   AF-A0AAW0KW40-F1
#
_cell.length_a   1.000
_cell.length_b   1.000
_cell.length_c   1.000
_cell.angle_alpha   90.00
_cell.angle_beta   90.00
_cell.angle_gamma   90.00
#
_symmetry.space_group_name_H-M   'P 1'
#
loop_
_entity.id
_entity.type
_entity.pdbx_description
1 polymer ?
#
loop_
_entity_poly.entity_id
_entity_poly.type
_entity_poly.pdbx_seq_one_letter_code
_entity_poly.pdbx_strand_id
1 'polypeptide(L)' 'MRNVGAVEMNLRCFTYQELVEATDGFKEELRKGAFGVVYKGAIEMGSSILVAVKKLSSSFQDHERVQD' A
#
# COMPACT_ATOMS: atom_id res chain seq x y z
N MET A 1 7.20 2.59 35.20
CA MET A 1 6.11 2.09 34.36
C MET A 1 6.25 2.76 33.00
N ARG A 2 6.60 2.01 31.94
CA ARG A 2 6.66 2.59 30.59
C ARG A 2 5.22 2.76 30.13
N ASN A 3 4.81 4.00 29.92
CA ASN A 3 3.52 4.34 29.36
C ASN A 3 3.52 3.82 27.92
N VAL A 4 2.92 2.64 27.68
CA VAL A 4 2.62 2.13 26.33
C VAL A 4 1.43 2.94 25.83
N GLY A 5 1.68 4.22 25.58
CA GLY A 5 0.68 5.28 25.41
C GLY A 5 0.95 6.07 24.15
N ALA A 6 1.26 5.37 23.07
CA ALA A 6 1.08 5.77 21.68
C ALA A 6 1.30 4.50 20.88
N VAL A 7 0.29 4.07 20.12
CA VAL A 7 0.55 3.24 18.95
C VAL A 7 1.58 4.03 18.17
N GLU A 8 2.86 3.63 18.20
CA GLU A 8 3.88 4.19 17.31
C GLU A 8 3.27 4.05 15.94
N MET A 9 2.85 5.19 15.40
CA MET A 9 1.98 5.21 14.26
C MET A 9 2.74 4.51 13.15
N ASN A 10 2.13 3.42 12.69
CA ASN A 10 2.47 2.51 11.60
C ASN A 10 2.61 3.24 10.24
N LEU A 11 3.06 4.48 10.25
CA LEU A 11 3.22 5.42 9.15
C LEU A 11 4.70 5.50 8.79
N ARG A 12 5.31 4.35 8.51
CA ARG A 12 6.59 4.33 7.81
C ARG A 12 6.35 4.82 6.38
N CYS A 13 7.16 5.76 5.94
CA CYS A 13 7.22 6.11 4.52
C CYS A 13 8.00 5.00 3.80
N PHE A 14 7.44 4.50 2.70
CA PHE A 14 8.10 3.54 1.83
C PHE A 14 8.43 4.22 0.52
N THR A 15 9.67 4.02 0.07
CA THR A 15 10.06 4.31 -1.30
C THR A 15 9.33 3.37 -2.26
N TYR A 16 9.20 3.79 -3.51
CA TYR A 16 8.61 2.90 -4.53
C TYR A 16 9.41 1.60 -4.69
N GLN A 17 10.74 1.66 -4.56
CA GLN A 17 11.60 0.48 -4.63
C GLN A 17 11.30 -0.51 -3.48
N GLU A 18 11.11 -0.04 -2.24
CA GLU A 18 10.72 -0.92 -1.14
C GLU A 18 9.37 -1.60 -1.42
N LEU A 19 8.42 -0.91 -2.06
CA LEU A 19 7.13 -1.51 -2.45
C LEU A 19 7.30 -2.54 -3.57
N VAL A 20 8.22 -2.32 -4.52
CA VAL A 20 8.57 -3.29 -5.57
C VAL A 20 9.13 -4.55 -4.92
N GLU A 21 10.10 -4.41 -4.03
CA GLU A 21 10.74 -5.52 -3.32
C GLU A 21 9.73 -6.27 -2.45
N ALA A 22 8.91 -5.56 -1.68
CA ALA A 22 7.88 -6.14 -0.83
C ALA A 22 6.86 -6.99 -1.60
N THR A 23 6.63 -6.71 -2.88
CA THR A 23 5.59 -7.36 -3.71
C THR A 23 6.14 -8.30 -4.78
N ASP A 24 7.43 -8.64 -4.73
CA ASP A 24 8.14 -9.41 -5.77
C ASP A 24 7.90 -8.82 -7.17
N GLY A 25 8.00 -7.49 -7.28
CA GLY A 25 7.75 -6.76 -8.52
C GLY A 25 6.27 -6.64 -8.90
N PHE A 26 5.35 -6.57 -7.93
CA PHE A 26 3.90 -6.55 -8.14
C PHE A 26 3.39 -7.80 -8.89
N LYS A 27 3.81 -8.99 -8.46
CA LYS A 27 3.56 -10.25 -9.17
C LYS A 27 2.24 -10.93 -8.82
N GLU A 28 1.89 -10.98 -7.53
CA GLU A 28 0.67 -11.68 -7.06
C GLU A 28 -0.49 -10.69 -6.89
N GLU A 29 -1.37 -10.62 -7.90
CA GLU A 29 -2.60 -9.83 -7.85
C GLU A 29 -3.65 -10.48 -6.94
N LEU A 30 -4.09 -9.74 -5.91
CA LEU A 30 -5.17 -10.17 -5.02
C LEU A 30 -6.53 -9.69 -5.53
N ARG A 31 -6.59 -8.46 -6.05
CA ARG A 31 -7.83 -7.85 -6.53
C ARG A 31 -7.56 -6.72 -7.50
N LYS A 32 -8.31 -6.66 -8.59
CA LYS A 32 -8.41 -5.50 -9.49
C LYS A 32 -9.75 -4.79 -9.28
N GLY A 33 -9.73 -3.46 -9.23
CA GLY A 33 -10.93 -2.65 -9.08
C GLY A 33 -10.83 -1.36 -9.88
N ALA A 34 -11.89 -0.54 -9.77
CA ALA A 34 -12.00 0.70 -10.51
C ALA A 34 -10.81 1.64 -10.31
N PHE A 35 -10.13 1.58 -9.15
CA PHE A 35 -9.04 2.47 -8.74
C PHE A 35 -7.63 1.89 -8.89
N GLY A 36 -7.48 0.70 -9.49
CA GLY A 36 -6.20 0.03 -9.64
C GLY A 36 -6.19 -1.40 -9.07
N VAL A 37 -5.00 -1.90 -8.76
CA VAL A 37 -4.77 -3.31 -8.42
C VAL A 37 -4.13 -3.41 -7.03
N VAL A 38 -4.60 -4.38 -6.24
CA VAL A 38 -4.05 -4.75 -4.94
C VAL A 38 -3.18 -5.98 -5.12
N TYR A 39 -1.92 -5.87 -4.69
CA TYR A 39 -0.92 -6.92 -4.73
C TYR A 39 -0.61 -7.41 -3.33
N LYS A 40 -0.28 -8.69 -3.21
CA LYS A 40 0.26 -9.25 -1.98
C LYS A 40 1.71 -8.84 -1.83
N GLY A 41 2.11 -8.58 -0.59
CA GLY A 41 3.51 -8.39 -0.25
C GLY A 41 3.86 -8.79 1.17
N ALA A 42 5.13 -8.69 1.50
CA ALA A 42 5.66 -8.87 2.84
C ALA A 42 6.74 -7.81 3.13
N ILE A 43 6.74 -7.25 4.34
CA ILE A 43 7.73 -6.27 4.79
C ILE A 43 8.44 -6.81 6.03
N GLU A 44 9.76 -6.69 6.07
CA GLU A 44 10.53 -7.04 7.26
C GLU A 44 10.61 -5.84 8.22
N MET A 45 10.02 -5.99 9.40
CA MET A 45 10.07 -5.00 10.48
C MET A 45 10.18 -5.73 11.82
N GLY A 46 11.35 -6.34 12.08
CA GLY A 46 11.58 -7.22 13.22
C GLY A 46 10.93 -8.61 13.07
N SER A 47 9.87 -8.72 12.28
CA SER A 47 9.26 -9.94 11.78
C SER A 47 8.74 -9.73 10.35
N SER A 48 8.42 -10.83 9.66
CA SER A 48 7.78 -10.77 8.34
C SER A 48 6.29 -10.45 8.51
N ILE A 49 5.88 -9.27 8.03
CA ILE A 49 4.50 -8.78 8.10
C ILE A 49 3.89 -8.87 6.72
N LEU A 50 2.80 -9.63 6.57
CA LEU A 50 2.04 -9.68 5.33
C LEU A 50 1.27 -8.38 5.12
N VAL A 51 1.35 -7.83 3.91
CA VAL A 51 0.73 -6.57 3.52
C VAL A 51 -0.01 -6.67 2.20
N ALA A 52 -0.92 -5.72 1.99
CA ALA A 52 -1.59 -5.51 0.71
C ALA A 52 -1.17 -4.14 0.16
N VAL A 53 -0.54 -4.13 -1.01
CA VAL A 53 -0.07 -2.90 -1.67
C VAL A 53 -1.00 -2.57 -2.82
N LYS A 54 -1.68 -1.41 -2.75
CA LYS A 54 -2.58 -0.95 -3.82
C LYS A 54 -1.84 0.01 -4.76
N LYS A 55 -1.66 -0.40 -6.01
CA LYS A 55 -1.13 0.43 -7.08
C LYS A 55 -2.27 1.10 -7.82
N LEU A 56 -2.34 2.42 -7.77
CA LEU A 56 -3.35 3.21 -8.49
C LEU A 56 -3.01 3.25 -9.98
N SER A 57 -4.01 3.13 -10.86
CA SER A 57 -3.83 3.35 -12.30
C SER A 57 -3.74 4.85 -12.62
N SER A 58 -2.90 5.20 -13.59
CA SER A 58 -2.61 6.59 -14.00
C SER A 58 -3.78 7.31 -14.69
N SER A 59 -4.89 6.61 -14.94
CA SER A 59 -6.06 7.14 -15.65
C SER A 59 -7.06 7.91 -14.76
N PHE A 60 -6.83 8.01 -13.44
CA PHE A 60 -7.61 8.91 -12.58
C PHE A 60 -7.12 10.35 -12.71
N GLN A 61 -7.35 10.95 -13.87
CA GLN A 61 -7.52 12.40 -13.93
C GLN A 61 -8.93 12.70 -13.41
N ASP A 62 -9.00 13.26 -12.20
CA ASP A 62 -10.07 14.11 -11.66
C ASP A 62 -11.53 13.69 -11.96
N HIS A 63 -12.14 12.96 -11.02
CA HIS A 63 -13.61 12.87 -10.99
C HIS A 63 -14.19 14.01 -10.13
N GLU A 64 -13.97 15.25 -10.57
CA GLU A 64 -14.90 16.35 -10.29
C GLU A 64 -15.50 16.82 -11.61
N ARG A 65 -16.59 16.18 -12.02
CA ARG A 65 -17.56 16.79 -12.95
C ARG A 65 -18.92 16.75 -12.28
N VAL A 66 -19.21 17.79 -11.50
CA VAL A 66 -20.58 18.31 -11.47
C VAL A 66 -20.87 18.84 -12.87
N GLN A 67 -21.89 18.30 -13.51
CA GLN A 67 -22.41 18.84 -14.76
C GLN A 67 -23.93 18.89 -14.62
N ASP A 68 -24.44 20.12 -14.68
CA ASP A 68 -25.85 20.54 -14.61
C ASP A 68 -26.83 19.66 -15.39
#